data_AF-A0A2E3C799-F1
#
_entry.id   AF-A0A2E3C799-F1
#
_cell.length_a   1.000
_cell.length_b   1.000
_cell.length_c   1.000
_cell.angle_alpha   90.00
_cell.angle_beta   90.00
_cell.angle_gamma   90.00
#
_symmetry.space_group_name_H-M   'P 1'
#
loop_
_entity.id
_entity.type
_entity.pdbx_description
1 polymer ?
#
loop_
_entity_poly.entity_id
_entity_poly.type
_entity_poly.pdbx_seq_one_letter_code
_entity_poly.pdbx_strand_id
1 'polypeptide(L)'
;MEEELDTKMMMTELIGSLAVVYFAARFAMPGSPTMYSAMAAGLVLAVMMMTFTGAMILPWITIGKMANGDITWQNGALAFAMQMLGAVLAWTINMWSAGMLDHAENMWSVGTMDVQAGAMTLIGGFLLMIVYDRLSGDGLGNAAIGIFVWMLAAAGLSVVNAGDVGGMLITSGWTGDNMVMIFGSMIIGGVGATAALMFGDMILGEEE
;
A
#
# COMPACT_ATOMS: atom_id res chain seq x y z
N MET A 1 -4.52 -28.15 14.14
CA MET A 1 -4.37 -26.98 15.04
C MET A 1 -5.08 -25.84 14.36
N GLU A 2 -6.11 -25.27 14.98
CA GLU A 2 -6.63 -23.98 14.53
C GLU A 2 -5.55 -22.94 14.80
N GLU A 3 -5.18 -22.20 13.76
CA GLU A 3 -4.16 -21.17 13.84
C GLU A 3 -4.74 -19.94 14.55
N GLU A 4 -4.04 -19.43 15.56
CA GLU A 4 -4.47 -18.24 16.30
C GLU A 4 -4.22 -16.99 15.43
N LEU A 5 -5.30 -16.23 15.17
CA LEU A 5 -5.22 -15.00 14.39
C LEU A 5 -4.34 -13.97 15.10
N ASP A 6 -3.33 -13.44 14.41
CA ASP A 6 -2.42 -12.47 15.01
C ASP A 6 -3.08 -11.08 15.14
N THR A 7 -3.62 -10.83 16.33
CA THR A 7 -4.27 -9.57 16.69
C THR A 7 -3.30 -8.38 16.69
N LYS A 8 -2.01 -8.60 16.99
CA LYS A 8 -1.01 -7.54 16.99
C LYS A 8 -0.72 -7.09 15.55
N MET A 9 -0.55 -8.05 14.64
CA MET A 9 -0.42 -7.78 13.21
C MET A 9 -1.67 -7.06 12.69
N MET A 10 -2.88 -7.52 13.03
CA MET A 10 -4.12 -6.84 12.63
C MET A 10 -4.11 -5.34 12.96
N MET A 11 -3.83 -5.00 14.21
CA MET A 11 -3.82 -3.61 14.67
C MET A 11 -2.69 -2.79 14.04
N THR A 12 -1.54 -3.43 13.83
CA THR A 12 -0.39 -2.83 13.15
C THR A 12 -0.73 -2.42 11.72
N GLU A 13 -1.33 -3.34 10.96
CA GLU A 13 -1.74 -3.14 9.57
C GLU A 13 -2.85 -2.07 9.46
N LEU A 14 -3.81 -2.11 10.39
CA LEU A 14 -4.89 -1.13 10.47
C LEU A 14 -4.36 0.29 10.71
N ILE A 15 -3.55 0.48 11.77
CA ILE A 15 -3.04 1.80 12.17
C ILE A 15 -2.02 2.32 11.15
N GLY A 16 -1.13 1.44 10.66
CA GLY A 16 -0.16 1.76 9.63
C GLY A 16 -0.83 2.26 8.35
N SER A 17 -1.81 1.50 7.83
CA SER A 17 -2.52 1.88 6.61
C SER A 17 -3.35 3.14 6.80
N LEU A 18 -4.06 3.27 7.94
CA LEU A 18 -4.79 4.49 8.29
C LEU A 18 -3.89 5.72 8.26
N ALA A 19 -2.72 5.66 8.92
CA ALA A 19 -1.81 6.79 8.97
C ALA A 19 -1.30 7.17 7.58
N VAL A 20 -0.80 6.19 6.82
CA VAL A 20 -0.24 6.42 5.47
C VAL A 20 -1.30 7.01 4.55
N VAL A 21 -2.49 6.41 4.50
CA VAL A 21 -3.59 6.89 3.64
C VAL A 21 -4.10 8.25 4.10
N TYR A 22 -4.22 8.49 5.41
CA TYR A 22 -4.73 9.76 5.94
C TYR A 22 -3.88 10.93 5.45
N PHE A 23 -2.57 10.85 5.64
CA PHE A 23 -1.66 11.91 5.20
C PHE A 23 -1.56 11.97 3.67
N ALA A 24 -1.41 10.84 2.98
CA ALA A 24 -1.34 10.82 1.52
C ALA A 24 -2.57 11.45 0.87
N ALA A 25 -3.78 11.09 1.32
CA ALA A 25 -5.04 11.63 0.81
C ALA A 25 -5.22 13.10 1.19
N ARG A 26 -4.83 13.51 2.41
CA ARG A 26 -4.90 14.91 2.84
C ARG A 26 -4.06 15.83 1.95
N PHE A 27 -2.88 15.36 1.54
CA PHE A 27 -1.99 16.07 0.62
C PHE A 27 -2.30 15.82 -0.85
N ALA A 28 -3.26 14.96 -1.19
CA ALA A 28 -3.77 14.73 -2.54
C ALA A 28 -5.03 15.56 -2.87
N MET A 29 -5.57 16.31 -1.90
CA MET A 29 -6.77 17.11 -2.11
C MET A 29 -6.57 18.14 -3.24
N PRO A 30 -7.65 18.50 -3.96
CA PRO A 30 -7.57 19.40 -5.11
C PRO A 30 -6.79 20.69 -4.81
N GLY A 31 -5.85 21.04 -5.71
CA GLY A 31 -4.99 22.22 -5.56
C GLY A 31 -3.63 21.95 -4.90
N SER A 32 -3.37 20.72 -4.43
CA SER A 32 -2.06 20.32 -3.91
C SER A 32 -1.18 19.69 -5.01
N PRO A 33 0.13 20.02 -5.08
CA PRO A 33 1.08 19.30 -5.91
C PRO A 33 1.09 17.80 -5.62
N THR A 34 1.04 16.97 -6.67
CA THR A 34 1.05 15.49 -6.57
C THR A 34 2.27 14.94 -5.81
N MET A 35 3.40 15.64 -5.90
CA MET A 35 4.63 15.32 -5.17
C MET A 35 4.47 15.34 -3.64
N TYR A 36 3.57 16.16 -3.10
CA TYR A 36 3.34 16.22 -1.64
C TYR A 36 2.60 14.99 -1.13
N SER A 37 1.63 14.49 -1.89
CA SER A 37 0.96 13.23 -1.56
C SER A 37 1.93 12.05 -1.60
N ALA A 38 2.76 11.96 -2.65
CA ALA A 38 3.78 10.92 -2.78
C ALA A 38 4.81 10.97 -1.63
N MET A 39 5.26 12.17 -1.26
CA MET A 39 6.18 12.36 -0.13
C MET A 39 5.52 11.95 1.18
N ALA A 40 4.28 12.37 1.43
CA ALA A 40 3.53 12.01 2.63
C ALA A 40 3.34 10.48 2.74
N ALA A 41 2.97 9.82 1.65
CA ALA A 41 2.85 8.37 1.58
C ALA A 41 4.15 7.67 2.03
N GLY A 42 5.29 8.04 1.44
CA GLY A 42 6.56 7.38 1.76
C GLY A 42 7.14 7.74 3.11
N LEU A 43 7.12 9.01 3.52
CA LEU A 43 7.66 9.43 4.82
C LEU A 43 6.84 8.91 6.00
N VAL A 44 5.51 8.91 5.89
CA VAL A 44 4.66 8.32 6.92
C VAL A 44 4.85 6.82 6.96
N LEU A 45 4.95 6.15 5.80
CA LEU A 45 5.25 4.73 5.76
C LEU A 45 6.58 4.40 6.45
N ALA A 46 7.64 5.17 6.19
CA ALA A 46 8.93 5.03 6.86
C ALA A 46 8.75 5.09 8.39
N VAL A 47 8.04 6.10 8.90
CA VAL A 47 7.77 6.24 10.34
C VAL A 47 6.98 5.05 10.89
N MET A 48 5.94 4.60 10.18
CA MET A 48 5.12 3.49 10.63
C MET A 48 5.87 2.16 10.62
N MET A 49 6.71 1.90 9.61
CA MET A 49 7.55 0.70 9.56
C MET A 49 8.68 0.73 10.59
N MET A 50 9.25 1.91 10.88
CA MET A 50 10.18 2.07 12.01
C MET A 50 9.51 1.80 13.36
N THR A 51 8.24 2.20 13.50
CA THR A 51 7.46 2.02 14.73
C THR A 51 7.01 0.57 14.91
N PHE A 52 6.64 -0.08 13.81
CA PHE A 52 6.11 -1.43 13.78
C PHE A 52 6.99 -2.34 12.92
N THR A 53 8.06 -2.87 13.52
CA THR A 53 8.96 -3.80 12.84
C THR A 53 8.20 -5.03 12.33
N GLY A 54 8.44 -5.41 11.07
CA GLY A 54 7.78 -6.53 10.41
C GLY A 54 6.41 -6.21 9.80
N ALA A 55 5.93 -4.97 9.93
CA ALA A 55 4.70 -4.54 9.29
C ALA A 55 4.82 -4.57 7.76
N MET A 56 3.70 -4.84 7.09
CA MET A 56 3.59 -4.83 5.64
C MET A 56 3.00 -3.50 5.18
N ILE A 57 1.86 -3.10 5.77
CA ILE A 57 1.09 -1.84 5.58
C ILE A 57 0.53 -1.65 4.15
N LEU A 58 1.24 -2.16 3.15
CA LEU A 58 0.94 -2.05 1.75
C LEU A 58 0.46 -3.39 1.19
N PRO A 59 -0.63 -3.40 0.41
CA PRO A 59 -1.16 -4.60 -0.22
C PRO A 59 -0.15 -5.37 -1.08
N TRP A 60 0.75 -4.69 -1.79
CA TRP A 60 1.75 -5.35 -2.64
C TRP A 60 2.67 -6.27 -1.83
N ILE A 61 3.14 -5.80 -0.67
CA ILE A 61 3.99 -6.58 0.23
C ILE A 61 3.20 -7.76 0.79
N THR A 62 1.98 -7.51 1.29
CA THR A 62 1.11 -8.56 1.86
C THR A 62 0.81 -9.66 0.84
N ILE A 63 0.44 -9.30 -0.39
CA ILE A 63 0.16 -10.26 -1.45
C ILE A 63 1.42 -11.04 -1.81
N GLY A 64 2.58 -10.37 -1.94
CA GLY A 64 3.85 -11.01 -2.22
C GLY A 64 4.22 -12.07 -1.19
N LYS A 65 4.21 -11.72 0.10
CA LYS A 65 4.52 -12.64 1.22
C LYS A 65 3.52 -13.78 1.31
N MET A 66 2.23 -13.50 1.11
CA MET A 66 1.18 -14.53 1.12
C MET A 66 1.35 -15.51 -0.03
N ALA A 67 1.71 -15.04 -1.22
CA ALA A 67 1.93 -15.88 -2.39
C ALA A 67 3.23 -16.71 -2.28
N ASN A 68 4.27 -16.18 -1.63
CA ASN A 68 5.52 -16.89 -1.39
C ASN A 68 5.42 -17.93 -0.25
N GLY A 69 4.45 -17.77 0.65
CA GLY A 69 4.25 -18.66 1.79
C GLY A 69 4.95 -18.19 3.08
N ASP A 70 5.49 -16.98 3.10
CA ASP A 70 6.13 -16.38 4.29
C ASP A 70 5.11 -16.08 5.40
N ILE A 71 3.85 -15.88 5.01
CA ILE A 71 2.70 -15.71 5.91
C ILE A 71 1.58 -16.66 5.47
N THR A 72 0.82 -17.16 6.43
CA THR A 72 -0.35 -17.99 6.14
C THR A 72 -1.43 -17.18 5.44
N TRP A 73 -2.25 -17.84 4.62
CA TRP A 73 -3.29 -17.14 3.85
C TRP A 73 -4.33 -16.48 4.75
N GLN A 74 -4.64 -17.06 5.92
CA GLN A 74 -5.57 -16.49 6.89
C GLN A 74 -5.04 -15.17 7.42
N ASN A 75 -3.78 -15.16 7.87
CA ASN A 75 -3.12 -13.97 8.40
C ASN A 75 -2.88 -12.92 7.30
N GLY A 76 -2.49 -13.33 6.10
CA GLY A 76 -2.34 -12.43 4.94
C GLY A 76 -3.65 -11.78 4.51
N ALA A 77 -4.73 -12.55 4.40
CA ALA A 77 -6.06 -12.02 4.07
C ALA A 77 -6.57 -11.07 5.16
N LEU A 78 -6.31 -11.38 6.43
CA LEU A 78 -6.67 -10.54 7.56
C LEU A 78 -5.88 -9.23 7.58
N ALA A 79 -4.57 -9.28 7.35
CA ALA A 79 -3.72 -8.09 7.20
C ALA A 79 -4.22 -7.21 6.05
N PHE A 80 -4.48 -7.79 4.87
CA PHE A 80 -5.06 -7.09 3.74
C PHE A 80 -6.39 -6.42 4.08
N ALA A 81 -7.30 -7.12 4.77
CA ALA A 81 -8.58 -6.57 5.19
C ALA A 81 -8.40 -5.39 6.17
N MET A 82 -7.44 -5.48 7.10
CA MET A 82 -7.13 -4.39 8.03
C MET A 82 -6.53 -3.17 7.31
N GLN A 83 -5.70 -3.38 6.28
CA GLN A 83 -5.21 -2.30 5.43
C GLN A 83 -6.36 -1.58 4.71
N MET A 84 -7.30 -2.35 4.12
CA MET A 84 -8.48 -1.76 3.49
C MET A 84 -9.31 -0.95 4.50
N LEU A 85 -9.58 -1.52 5.68
CA LEU A 85 -10.33 -0.84 6.74
C LEU A 85 -9.65 0.47 7.18
N GLY A 86 -8.33 0.45 7.36
CA GLY A 86 -7.54 1.63 7.71
C GLY A 86 -7.68 2.73 6.68
N ALA A 87 -7.64 2.37 5.39
CA ALA A 87 -7.84 3.30 4.30
C ALA A 87 -9.26 3.91 4.25
N VAL A 88 -10.30 3.12 4.49
CA VAL A 88 -11.69 3.62 4.56
C VAL A 88 -11.83 4.63 5.70
N LEU A 89 -11.30 4.31 6.88
CA LEU A 89 -11.34 5.21 8.04
C LEU A 89 -10.58 6.51 7.75
N ALA A 90 -9.41 6.43 7.13
CA ALA A 90 -8.62 7.59 6.75
C ALA A 90 -9.39 8.55 5.82
N TRP A 91 -10.04 8.04 4.76
CA TRP A 91 -10.86 8.86 3.87
C TRP A 91 -12.09 9.42 4.57
N THR A 92 -12.75 8.64 5.42
CA THR A 92 -13.89 9.10 6.21
C THR A 92 -13.51 10.28 7.09
N ILE A 93 -12.39 10.18 7.82
CA ILE A 93 -11.88 11.25 8.68
C ILE A 93 -11.50 12.48 7.85
N ASN A 94 -10.82 12.29 6.71
CA ASN A 94 -10.45 13.39 5.83
C ASN A 94 -11.67 14.15 5.29
N MET A 95 -12.71 13.44 4.83
CA MET A 95 -13.93 14.09 4.33
C MET A 95 -14.74 14.77 5.42
N TRP A 96 -14.87 14.11 6.58
CA TRP A 96 -15.57 14.68 7.73
C TRP A 96 -14.86 15.93 8.25
N SER A 97 -13.54 15.87 8.45
CA SER A 97 -12.75 17.01 8.97
C SER A 97 -12.71 18.20 8.01
N ALA A 98 -12.83 17.96 6.71
CA ALA A 98 -12.91 19.01 5.70
C ALA A 98 -14.34 19.55 5.51
N GLY A 99 -15.36 18.95 6.13
CA GLY A 99 -16.76 19.32 5.92
C GLY A 99 -17.25 19.04 4.50
N MET A 100 -16.69 18.04 3.82
CA MET A 100 -16.92 17.75 2.39
C MET A 100 -17.65 16.43 2.13
N LEU A 101 -18.25 15.80 3.16
CA LEU A 101 -19.00 14.56 2.98
C LEU A 101 -20.12 14.69 1.93
N ASP A 102 -20.77 15.84 1.84
CA ASP A 102 -21.85 16.11 0.88
C ASP A 102 -21.35 16.44 -0.54
N HIS A 103 -20.04 16.58 -0.75
CA HIS A 103 -19.39 16.93 -2.03
C HIS A 103 -18.19 16.01 -2.34
N ALA A 104 -18.22 14.79 -1.79
CA ALA A 104 -17.10 13.87 -1.81
C ALA A 104 -16.76 13.40 -3.24
N GLU A 105 -17.73 13.41 -4.16
CA GLU A 105 -17.62 12.86 -5.52
C GLU A 105 -16.49 13.47 -6.36
N ASN A 106 -16.02 14.68 -6.04
CA ASN A 106 -14.94 15.34 -6.77
C ASN A 106 -13.58 15.25 -6.06
N MET A 107 -13.50 14.57 -4.92
CA MET A 107 -12.34 14.61 -4.03
C MET A 107 -11.34 13.47 -4.25
N TRP A 108 -11.70 12.50 -5.08
CA TRP A 108 -10.88 11.35 -5.39
C TRP A 108 -11.00 11.00 -6.87
N SER A 109 -9.91 10.58 -7.46
CA SER A 109 -9.87 10.00 -8.80
C SER A 109 -8.65 9.11 -8.94
N VAL A 110 -8.74 8.12 -9.82
CA VAL A 110 -7.63 7.28 -10.23
C VAL A 110 -7.53 7.27 -11.75
N GLY A 111 -6.33 7.00 -12.26
CA GLY A 111 -6.13 6.79 -13.69
C GLY A 111 -6.78 5.50 -14.19
N THR A 112 -6.76 5.30 -15.51
CA THR A 112 -7.18 4.03 -16.13
C THR A 112 -6.00 3.06 -16.23
N MET A 113 -6.25 1.76 -16.05
CA MET A 113 -5.24 0.73 -16.26
C MET A 113 -5.03 0.48 -17.75
N ASP A 114 -3.90 0.93 -18.29
CA ASP A 114 -3.40 0.51 -19.60
C ASP A 114 -2.21 -0.46 -19.45
N VAL A 115 -1.68 -0.91 -20.60
CA VAL A 115 -0.54 -1.85 -20.63
C VAL A 115 0.70 -1.25 -19.98
N GLN A 116 0.93 0.06 -20.14
CA GLN A 116 2.09 0.73 -19.58
C GLN A 116 1.97 0.82 -18.06
N ALA A 117 0.81 1.24 -17.54
CA ALA A 117 0.50 1.28 -16.12
C ALA A 117 0.67 -0.11 -15.49
N GLY A 118 0.12 -1.16 -16.12
CA GLY A 118 0.30 -2.53 -15.67
C GLY A 118 1.76 -2.96 -15.61
N ALA A 119 2.54 -2.71 -16.66
CA ALA A 119 3.96 -3.06 -16.70
C ALA A 119 4.78 -2.30 -15.64
N MET A 120 4.53 -1.00 -15.48
CA MET A 120 5.20 -0.18 -14.46
C MET A 120 4.81 -0.62 -13.04
N THR A 121 3.56 -1.01 -12.81
CA THR A 121 3.10 -1.57 -11.54
C THR A 121 3.77 -2.91 -11.22
N LEU A 122 3.94 -3.78 -12.21
CA LEU A 122 4.66 -5.06 -12.04
C LEU A 122 6.11 -4.80 -11.62
N ILE A 123 6.81 -3.92 -12.34
CA ILE A 123 8.21 -3.56 -12.05
C ILE A 123 8.31 -2.87 -10.68
N GLY A 124 7.38 -1.96 -10.37
CA GLY A 124 7.32 -1.26 -9.09
C GLY A 124 7.15 -2.23 -7.92
N GLY A 125 6.25 -3.20 -8.04
CA GLY A 125 6.05 -4.25 -7.04
C GLY A 125 7.29 -5.14 -6.86
N PHE A 126 7.93 -5.52 -7.96
CA PHE A 126 9.18 -6.28 -7.94
C PHE A 126 10.29 -5.52 -7.20
N LEU A 127 10.57 -4.29 -7.60
CA LEU A 127 11.64 -3.49 -6.99
C LEU A 127 11.34 -3.17 -5.52
N LEU A 128 10.08 -2.85 -5.18
CA LEU A 128 9.69 -2.57 -3.80
C LEU A 128 9.94 -3.78 -2.91
N MET A 129 9.61 -4.97 -3.41
CA MET A 129 9.78 -6.18 -2.61
C MET A 129 11.24 -6.55 -2.42
N ILE A 130 12.12 -6.31 -3.40
CA ILE A 130 13.57 -6.45 -3.19
C ILE A 130 14.04 -5.53 -2.06
N VAL A 131 13.62 -4.26 -2.08
CA VAL A 131 14.00 -3.29 -1.03
C VAL A 131 13.43 -3.72 0.32
N TYR A 132 12.17 -4.17 0.36
CA TYR A 132 11.52 -4.65 1.58
C TYR A 132 12.22 -5.88 2.14
N ASP A 133 12.41 -6.92 1.34
CA ASP A 133 12.98 -8.18 1.77
C ASP A 133 14.41 -8.01 2.32
N ARG A 134 15.21 -7.17 1.66
CA ARG A 134 16.62 -6.98 2.02
C ARG A 134 16.87 -5.97 3.14
N LEU A 135 16.04 -4.94 3.24
CA LEU A 135 16.27 -3.86 4.19
C LEU A 135 15.28 -3.85 5.35
N SER A 136 14.22 -4.65 5.33
CA SER A 136 13.31 -4.73 6.48
C SER A 136 14.03 -5.37 7.67
N GLY A 137 13.76 -4.86 8.89
CA GLY A 137 14.23 -5.47 10.13
C GLY A 137 14.95 -4.52 11.09
N ASP A 138 15.52 -3.43 10.58
CA ASP A 138 16.07 -2.34 11.41
C ASP A 138 15.43 -0.98 11.08
N GLY A 139 15.69 0.02 11.93
CA GLY A 139 15.08 1.34 11.78
C GLY A 139 15.48 2.06 10.48
N LEU A 140 16.72 1.89 10.01
CA LEU A 140 17.22 2.63 8.86
C LEU A 140 16.75 1.99 7.54
N GLY A 141 16.73 0.67 7.48
CA GLY A 141 16.18 -0.09 6.38
C GLY A 141 14.66 0.03 6.27
N ASN A 142 13.94 0.05 7.40
CA ASN A 142 12.50 0.37 7.41
C ASN A 142 12.22 1.80 6.88
N ALA A 143 13.12 2.75 7.15
CA ALA A 143 13.02 4.09 6.57
C ALA A 143 13.29 4.10 5.05
N ALA A 144 14.27 3.31 4.58
CA ALA A 144 14.60 3.19 3.17
C ALA A 144 13.42 2.68 2.33
N ILE A 145 12.62 1.74 2.87
CA ILE A 145 11.40 1.25 2.23
C ILE A 145 10.41 2.41 1.99
N GLY A 146 10.18 3.25 3.01
CA GLY A 146 9.32 4.42 2.88
C GLY A 146 9.84 5.43 1.86
N ILE A 147 11.15 5.70 1.83
CA ILE A 147 11.77 6.56 0.80
C ILE A 147 11.55 5.98 -0.59
N PHE A 148 11.69 4.66 -0.76
CA PHE A 148 11.48 4.01 -2.04
C PHE A 148 10.01 4.08 -2.49
N VAL A 149 9.07 3.91 -1.56
CA VAL A 149 7.63 4.09 -1.84
C VAL A 149 7.32 5.52 -2.27
N TRP A 150 7.95 6.52 -1.67
CA TRP A 150 7.84 7.90 -2.16
C TRP A 150 8.31 8.00 -3.62
N MET A 151 9.47 7.43 -3.97
CA MET A 151 9.97 7.48 -5.35
C MET A 151 9.03 6.81 -6.34
N LEU A 152 8.48 5.65 -6.00
CA LEU A 152 7.51 4.94 -6.84
C LEU A 152 6.22 5.76 -7.00
N ALA A 153 5.68 6.32 -5.91
CA ALA A 153 4.49 7.16 -5.97
C ALA A 153 4.73 8.47 -6.77
N ALA A 154 5.92 9.08 -6.64
CA ALA A 154 6.32 10.25 -7.42
C ALA A 154 6.48 9.94 -8.92
N ALA A 155 6.80 8.68 -9.27
CA ALA A 155 6.80 8.18 -10.63
C ALA A 155 5.37 7.87 -11.17
N GLY A 156 4.32 8.11 -10.37
CA GLY A 156 2.92 7.95 -10.76
C GLY A 156 2.32 6.58 -10.47
N LEU A 157 2.99 5.73 -9.69
CA LEU A 157 2.46 4.43 -9.31
C LEU A 157 1.50 4.54 -8.12
N SER A 158 0.33 3.88 -8.21
CA SER A 158 -0.55 3.71 -7.04
C SER A 158 -0.03 2.59 -6.13
N VAL A 159 0.96 2.94 -5.30
CA VAL A 159 1.59 2.02 -4.33
C VAL A 159 0.77 1.94 -3.03
N VAL A 160 0.11 3.03 -2.63
CA VAL A 160 -0.83 3.09 -1.49
C VAL A 160 -2.25 2.82 -1.98
N ASN A 161 -2.40 1.74 -2.74
CA ASN A 161 -3.65 1.37 -3.41
C ASN A 161 -4.79 1.00 -2.46
N ALA A 162 -4.49 0.61 -1.20
CA ALA A 162 -5.51 0.54 -0.15
C ALA A 162 -6.26 1.88 -0.02
N GLY A 163 -5.52 2.98 -0.13
CA GLY A 163 -6.05 4.35 -0.15
C GLY A 163 -7.07 4.56 -1.25
N ASP A 164 -6.86 4.02 -2.44
CA ASP A 164 -7.80 4.17 -3.54
C ASP A 164 -9.11 3.39 -3.33
N VAL A 165 -9.06 2.25 -2.62
CA VAL A 165 -10.30 1.58 -2.17
C VAL A 165 -11.07 2.48 -1.22
N GLY A 166 -10.41 3.08 -0.22
CA GLY A 166 -11.07 4.03 0.69
C GLY A 166 -11.68 5.24 -0.03
N GLY A 167 -10.95 5.80 -0.99
CA GLY A 167 -11.40 6.92 -1.82
C GLY A 167 -12.63 6.54 -2.65
N MET A 168 -12.58 5.41 -3.36
CA MET A 168 -13.70 4.89 -4.14
C MET A 168 -14.96 4.70 -3.28
N LEU A 169 -14.82 4.12 -2.09
CA LEU A 169 -15.93 3.84 -1.18
C LEU A 169 -16.61 5.12 -0.69
N ILE A 170 -15.84 6.08 -0.23
CA ILE A 170 -16.38 7.31 0.38
C ILE A 170 -16.94 8.26 -0.68
N THR A 171 -16.34 8.30 -1.87
CA THR A 171 -16.78 9.17 -2.97
C THR A 171 -17.83 8.52 -3.89
N SER A 172 -18.21 7.26 -3.61
CA SER A 172 -19.11 6.45 -4.45
C SER A 172 -18.64 6.28 -5.90
N GLY A 173 -17.33 6.23 -6.13
CA GLY A 173 -16.71 6.11 -7.45
C GLY A 173 -16.76 4.71 -8.08
N TRP A 174 -17.90 4.03 -8.04
CA TRP A 174 -18.07 2.62 -8.40
C TRP A 174 -18.15 2.34 -9.91
N THR A 175 -17.10 2.68 -10.65
CA THR A 175 -17.01 2.40 -12.10
C THR A 175 -16.16 1.15 -12.36
N GLY A 176 -16.39 0.49 -13.49
CA GLY A 176 -15.58 -0.67 -13.91
C GLY A 176 -14.10 -0.31 -14.06
N ASP A 177 -13.81 0.84 -14.66
CA ASP A 177 -12.44 1.33 -14.86
C ASP A 177 -11.72 1.57 -13.53
N ASN A 178 -12.42 2.16 -12.55
CA ASN A 178 -11.87 2.37 -11.20
C ASN A 178 -11.57 1.03 -10.53
N MET A 179 -12.50 0.07 -10.57
CA MET A 179 -12.29 -1.26 -9.99
C MET A 179 -11.09 -1.97 -10.65
N VAL A 180 -10.98 -1.92 -11.97
CA VAL A 180 -9.86 -2.54 -12.71
C VAL A 180 -8.54 -1.88 -12.35
N MET A 181 -8.48 -0.55 -12.26
CA MET A 181 -7.26 0.14 -11.86
C MET A 181 -6.84 -0.23 -10.44
N ILE A 182 -7.76 -0.15 -9.48
CA ILE A 182 -7.46 -0.34 -8.06
C ILE A 182 -7.07 -1.79 -7.78
N PHE A 183 -7.94 -2.75 -8.09
CA PHE A 183 -7.67 -4.16 -7.78
C PHE A 183 -6.65 -4.76 -8.75
N GLY A 184 -6.66 -4.34 -10.02
CA GLY A 184 -5.65 -4.77 -10.99
C GLY A 184 -4.26 -4.34 -10.59
N SER A 185 -4.07 -3.09 -10.13
CA SER A 185 -2.75 -2.63 -9.67
C SER A 185 -2.30 -3.34 -8.39
N MET A 186 -3.21 -3.67 -7.47
CA MET A 186 -2.89 -4.49 -6.29
C MET A 186 -2.37 -5.87 -6.69
N ILE A 187 -3.11 -6.56 -7.57
CA ILE A 187 -2.75 -7.91 -8.02
C ILE A 187 -1.44 -7.88 -8.80
N ILE A 188 -1.31 -7.00 -9.80
CA ILE A 188 -0.11 -6.92 -10.65
C ILE A 188 1.12 -6.55 -9.81
N GLY A 189 1.00 -5.59 -8.89
CA GLY A 189 2.10 -5.24 -8.00
C GLY A 189 2.45 -6.36 -7.04
N GLY A 190 1.46 -7.10 -6.52
CA GLY A 190 1.67 -8.30 -5.71
C GLY A 190 2.34 -9.45 -6.48
N VAL A 191 1.99 -9.65 -7.76
CA VAL A 191 2.68 -10.60 -8.65
C VAL A 191 4.15 -10.18 -8.84
N GLY A 192 4.40 -8.89 -9.06
CA GLY A 192 5.76 -8.34 -9.12
C GLY A 192 6.54 -8.62 -7.84
N ALA A 193 5.92 -8.38 -6.68
CA ALA A 193 6.51 -8.65 -5.37
C ALA A 193 6.83 -10.14 -5.18
N THR A 194 5.91 -11.02 -5.57
CA THR A 194 6.13 -12.48 -5.52
C THR A 194 7.32 -12.90 -6.39
N ALA A 195 7.41 -12.35 -7.61
CA ALA A 195 8.51 -12.64 -8.51
C ALA A 195 9.87 -12.16 -7.95
N ALA A 196 9.87 -11.07 -7.17
CA ALA A 196 11.07 -10.58 -6.51
C ALA A 196 11.57 -11.49 -5.38
N LEU A 197 10.67 -12.07 -4.58
CA LEU A 197 11.07 -13.05 -3.56
C LEU A 197 11.68 -14.30 -4.21
N MET A 198 11.00 -14.86 -5.22
CA MET A 198 11.54 -15.99 -5.99
C MET A 198 12.90 -15.66 -6.63
N PHE A 199 13.07 -14.44 -7.14
CA PHE A 199 14.35 -13.97 -7.68
C PHE A 199 15.44 -13.87 -6.60
N GLY A 200 15.10 -13.35 -5.42
CA GLY A 200 15.99 -13.23 -4.27
C GLY A 200 16.56 -14.59 -3.87
N ASP A 201 15.68 -15.59 -3.72
CA ASP A 201 16.05 -16.96 -3.37
C ASP A 201 17.01 -17.59 -4.38
N MET A 202 16.82 -17.30 -5.67
CA MET A 202 17.62 -17.89 -6.75
C MET A 202 18.98 -17.21 -6.97
N ILE A 203 19.07 -15.90 -6.79
CA ILE A 203 20.19 -15.10 -7.32
C ILE A 203 20.95 -14.34 -6.23
N LEU A 204 20.28 -13.91 -5.16
CA LEU A 204 20.87 -13.01 -4.17
C LEU A 204 21.42 -13.74 -2.94
N GLY A 205 21.02 -14.99 -2.70
CA GLY A 205 21.48 -15.82 -1.58
C GLY A 205 21.04 -15.28 -0.21
N GLU A 206 21.01 -16.17 0.79
CA GLU A 206 20.82 -15.76 2.19
C GLU A 206 22.03 -14.92 2.63
N GLU A 207 21.79 -13.72 3.17
CA GLU A 207 22.85 -12.98 3.87
C GLU A 207 23.19 -13.74 5.16
N GLU A 208 24.43 -14.25 5.24
CA GLU A 208 25.01 -14.85 6.47
C GLU A 208 25.11 -13.86 7.63
#